data_AF-A0AAN5C055-F1
#
_entry.id   AF-A0AAN5C055-F1
#
_cell.length_a   1.000
_cell.length_b   1.000
_cell.length_c   1.000
_cell.angle_alpha   90.00
_cell.angle_beta   90.00
_cell.angle_gamma   90.00
#
_symmetry.space_group_name_H-M   'P 1'
#
loop_
_entity.id
_entity.type
_entity.pdbx_description
1 polymer ?
#
loop_
_entity_poly.entity_id
_entity_poly.type
_entity_poly.pdbx_seq_one_letter_code
_entity_poly.pdbx_strand_id
1 'polypeptide(L)'
;MAVGHQLTLWPRYVPKPRPGVFRVTKNNHNILQGVASPEERLSEEDWAQVTEWVNENAKRYWLIPGGPLQHPKDGGADVVIIDDPQMPALIPIAKQIAPDRPVIFRSHIQLRSDLIDKPGTPQAEAWGRLWETIKLADIYISHPVKSFVPKTVPREKVGYMPASTDW
;
A
#
# COMPACT_ATOMS: atom_id res chain seq x y z
N MET A 1 0.23 -31.44 28.87
CA MET A 1 -0.25 -30.04 28.94
C MET A 1 0.49 -29.24 27.89
N ALA A 2 -0.16 -28.92 26.78
CA ALA A 2 0.42 -28.05 25.76
C ALA A 2 0.29 -26.60 26.26
N VAL A 3 1.41 -25.96 26.56
CA VAL A 3 1.45 -24.53 26.85
C VAL A 3 1.27 -23.84 25.52
N GLY A 4 0.06 -23.34 25.26
CA GLY A 4 -0.22 -22.50 24.11
C GLY A 4 0.58 -21.21 24.23
N HIS A 5 1.68 -21.11 23.47
CA HIS A 5 2.28 -19.82 23.20
C HIS A 5 1.29 -19.04 22.34
N GLN A 6 0.55 -18.14 22.98
CA GLN A 6 -0.23 -17.13 22.29
C GLN A 6 0.78 -16.27 21.52
N LEU A 7 0.90 -16.51 20.21
CA LEU A 7 1.62 -15.64 19.29
C LEU A 7 1.09 -14.22 19.54
N THR A 8 1.95 -13.34 20.03
CA THR A 8 1.68 -11.91 20.08
C THR A 8 1.49 -11.46 18.63
N LEU A 9 0.23 -11.39 18.21
CA LEU A 9 -0.15 -10.89 16.89
C LEU A 9 0.39 -9.47 16.74
N TRP A 10 1.08 -9.22 15.64
CA TRP A 10 1.57 -7.89 15.31
C TRP A 10 0.35 -6.97 15.19
N PRO A 11 0.33 -5.81 15.87
CA PRO A 11 -0.85 -4.95 15.87
C PRO A 11 -1.17 -4.49 14.43
N ARG A 12 -2.38 -4.82 13.97
CA ARG A 12 -2.88 -4.42 12.65
C ARG A 12 -3.72 -3.16 12.78
N TYR A 13 -3.33 -2.11 12.06
CA TYR A 13 -4.04 -0.83 12.04
C TYR A 13 -4.89 -0.74 10.77
N VAL A 14 -6.18 -0.40 10.94
CA VAL A 14 -7.15 -0.30 9.85
C VAL A 14 -7.72 1.11 9.82
N PRO A 15 -7.79 1.78 8.67
CA PRO A 15 -8.36 3.12 8.58
C PRO A 15 -9.86 3.10 8.87
N LYS A 16 -10.38 4.23 9.35
CA LYS A 16 -11.83 4.42 9.47
C LYS A 16 -12.46 4.45 8.07
N PRO A 17 -13.49 3.63 7.79
CA PRO A 17 -14.07 3.54 6.46
C PRO A 17 -14.76 4.86 6.04
N ARG A 18 -14.64 5.21 4.75
CA ARG A 18 -15.35 6.33 4.10
C ARG A 18 -15.98 5.80 2.80
N PRO A 19 -17.33 5.66 2.71
CA PRO A 19 -17.98 4.99 1.57
C PRO A 19 -17.61 5.54 0.19
N GLY A 20 -17.47 6.86 0.04
CA GLY A 20 -17.04 7.47 -1.22
C GLY A 20 -15.64 7.03 -1.65
N VAL A 21 -14.70 7.02 -0.71
CA VAL A 21 -13.30 6.60 -0.94
C VAL A 21 -13.19 5.10 -1.20
N PHE A 22 -14.04 4.29 -0.55
CA PHE A 22 -14.11 2.85 -0.82
C PHE A 22 -14.41 2.58 -2.30
N ARG A 23 -15.37 3.30 -2.91
CA ARG A 23 -15.68 3.15 -4.33
C ARG A 23 -14.49 3.53 -5.22
N VAL A 24 -13.85 4.66 -4.95
CA VAL A 24 -12.66 5.12 -5.71
C VAL A 24 -11.53 4.09 -5.64
N THR A 25 -11.20 3.63 -4.43
CA THR A 25 -10.12 2.64 -4.25
C THR A 25 -10.46 1.29 -4.87
N LYS A 26 -11.74 0.90 -4.90
CA LYS A 26 -12.19 -0.30 -5.60
C LYS A 26 -12.08 -0.16 -7.12
N ASN A 27 -12.43 0.99 -7.68
CA ASN A 27 -12.26 1.26 -9.11
C ASN A 27 -10.79 1.22 -9.50
N ASN A 28 -9.91 1.84 -8.70
CA ASN A 28 -8.45 1.76 -8.91
C ASN A 28 -7.96 0.31 -8.95
N HIS A 29 -8.41 -0.51 -7.99
CA HIS A 29 -8.06 -1.92 -7.91
C HIS A 29 -8.51 -2.68 -9.17
N ASN A 30 -9.73 -2.44 -9.64
CA ASN A 30 -10.26 -3.06 -10.85
C ASN A 30 -9.50 -2.63 -12.11
N ILE A 31 -9.11 -1.34 -12.19
CA ILE A 31 -8.25 -0.83 -13.26
C ILE A 31 -6.93 -1.61 -13.28
N LEU A 32 -6.22 -1.66 -12.15
CA LEU A 32 -4.91 -2.33 -12.05
C LEU A 32 -4.97 -3.84 -12.36
N GLN A 33 -6.09 -4.49 -12.07
CA GLN A 33 -6.35 -5.89 -12.43
C GLN A 33 -6.74 -6.10 -13.90
N GLY A 34 -7.05 -5.03 -14.63
CA GLY A 34 -7.53 -5.11 -16.01
C GLY A 34 -8.95 -5.65 -16.13
N VAL A 35 -9.80 -5.45 -15.11
CA VAL A 35 -11.22 -5.86 -15.10
C VAL A 35 -12.19 -4.68 -15.19
N ALA A 36 -11.67 -3.45 -15.17
CA ALA A 36 -12.43 -2.22 -15.42
C ALA A 36 -12.62 -1.98 -16.93
N SER A 37 -13.49 -1.02 -17.29
CA SER A 37 -13.63 -0.59 -18.69
C SER A 37 -12.30 0.00 -19.20
N PRO A 38 -11.93 -0.22 -20.49
CA PRO A 38 -10.72 0.36 -21.08
C PRO A 38 -10.66 1.90 -21.06
N GLU A 39 -11.80 2.57 -20.92
CA GLU A 39 -11.98 4.01 -20.86
C GLU A 39 -12.03 4.54 -19.43
N GLU A 40 -12.26 3.66 -18.44
CA GLU A 40 -12.35 4.07 -17.04
C GLU A 40 -11.00 4.61 -16.55
N ARG A 41 -11.01 5.79 -15.95
CA ARG A 41 -9.86 6.46 -15.33
C ARG A 41 -10.29 7.05 -14.01
N LEU A 42 -9.33 7.20 -13.10
CA LEU A 42 -9.53 8.01 -11.90
C LEU A 42 -9.19 9.47 -12.19
N SER A 43 -10.09 10.37 -11.83
CA SER A 43 -9.87 11.81 -11.94
C SER A 43 -8.87 12.32 -10.90
N GLU A 44 -8.40 13.56 -11.06
CA GLU A 44 -7.57 14.20 -10.04
C GLU A 44 -8.31 14.36 -8.70
N GLU A 45 -9.62 14.61 -8.75
CA GLU A 45 -10.48 14.70 -7.56
C GLU A 45 -10.57 13.35 -6.84
N ASP A 46 -10.66 12.24 -7.57
CA ASP A 46 -10.64 10.89 -6.99
C ASP A 46 -9.33 10.63 -6.23
N TRP A 47 -8.19 10.96 -6.84
CA TRP A 47 -6.88 10.83 -6.19
C TRP A 47 -6.74 11.74 -4.97
N ALA A 48 -7.25 12.97 -5.05
CA ALA A 48 -7.24 13.91 -3.94
C ALA A 48 -8.08 13.39 -2.76
N GLN A 49 -9.27 12.85 -3.02
CA GLN A 49 -10.13 12.27 -1.99
C GLN A 49 -9.48 11.09 -1.25
N VAL A 50 -8.79 10.20 -1.98
CA VAL A 50 -8.06 9.08 -1.37
C VAL A 50 -6.91 9.60 -0.52
N THR A 51 -6.14 10.55 -1.05
CA THR A 51 -4.97 11.14 -0.36
C THR A 51 -5.38 11.89 0.91
N GLU A 52 -6.45 12.68 0.85
CA GLU A 52 -7.03 13.37 2.01
C GLU A 52 -7.44 12.36 3.08
N TRP A 53 -8.20 11.32 2.69
CA TRP A 53 -8.65 10.29 3.63
C TRP A 53 -7.50 9.56 4.33
N VAL A 54 -6.40 9.25 3.62
CA VAL A 54 -5.20 8.66 4.23
C VAL A 54 -4.57 9.63 5.23
N ASN A 55 -4.43 10.91 4.87
CA ASN A 55 -3.88 11.94 5.75
C ASN A 55 -4.73 12.16 7.01
N GLU A 56 -6.05 12.21 6.88
CA GLU A 56 -6.97 12.32 8.00
C GLU A 56 -6.83 11.15 8.97
N ASN A 57 -6.77 9.92 8.45
CA ASN A 57 -6.57 8.72 9.27
C ASN A 57 -5.21 8.75 9.98
N ALA A 58 -4.15 9.07 9.25
CA ALA A 58 -2.81 9.18 9.82
C ALA A 58 -2.78 10.19 10.98
N LYS A 59 -3.26 11.42 10.75
CA LYS A 59 -3.26 12.49 11.75
C LYS A 59 -4.11 12.14 12.98
N ARG A 60 -5.30 11.58 12.77
CA ARG A 60 -6.27 11.37 13.84
C ARG A 60 -5.99 10.14 14.69
N TYR A 61 -5.35 9.11 14.13
CA TYR A 61 -5.24 7.81 14.79
C TYR A 61 -3.82 7.28 14.91
N TRP A 62 -2.90 7.65 14.00
CA TRP A 62 -1.59 6.99 13.91
C TRP A 62 -0.40 7.88 14.24
N LEU A 63 -0.56 9.19 14.10
CA LEU A 63 0.40 10.23 14.45
C LEU A 63 0.07 10.91 15.79
N ILE A 64 -0.88 10.39 16.56
CA ILE A 64 -1.11 10.86 17.93
C ILE A 64 0.09 10.47 18.84
N PRO A 65 0.29 11.11 20.00
CA PRO A 65 1.29 10.66 20.97
C PRO A 65 1.11 9.17 21.32
N GLY A 66 2.18 8.39 21.24
CA GLY A 66 2.15 6.93 21.40
C GLY A 66 1.54 6.16 20.21
N GLY A 67 1.24 6.83 19.09
CA GLY A 67 0.72 6.21 17.88
C GLY A 67 1.79 5.48 17.06
N PRO A 68 1.41 4.49 16.24
CA PRO A 68 2.35 3.63 15.52
C PRO A 68 3.24 4.34 14.50
N LEU A 69 2.80 5.48 13.94
CA LEU A 69 3.58 6.20 12.94
C LEU A 69 4.52 7.25 13.53
N GLN A 70 4.51 7.44 14.85
CA GLN A 70 5.52 8.24 15.55
C GLN A 70 6.93 7.70 15.31
N HIS A 71 7.94 8.50 15.66
CA HIS A 71 9.33 8.06 15.57
C HIS A 71 9.56 6.86 16.51
N PRO A 72 10.35 5.84 16.14
CA PRO A 72 10.60 4.68 17.02
C PRO A 72 11.10 5.04 18.43
N LYS A 73 11.96 6.07 18.53
CA LYS A 73 12.44 6.63 19.81
C LYS A 73 11.31 7.12 20.74
N ASP A 74 10.16 7.48 20.19
CA ASP A 74 8.99 7.97 20.92
C ASP A 74 7.92 6.88 21.09
N GLY A 75 8.27 5.60 20.85
CA GLY A 75 7.38 4.45 20.98
C GLY A 75 6.58 4.12 19.72
N GLY A 76 6.90 4.72 18.57
CA GLY A 76 6.34 4.31 17.28
C GLY A 76 6.90 2.98 16.78
N ALA A 77 6.34 2.45 15.70
CA ALA A 77 6.76 1.18 15.14
C ALA A 77 8.18 1.27 14.54
N ASP A 78 9.02 0.26 14.82
CA ASP A 78 10.38 0.12 14.26
C ASP A 78 10.38 -0.19 12.76
N VAL A 79 9.34 -0.88 12.29
CA VAL A 79 9.13 -1.24 10.88
C VAL A 79 7.67 -1.00 10.53
N VAL A 80 7.40 -0.43 9.36
CA VAL A 80 6.03 -0.20 8.87
C VAL A 80 5.81 -1.02 7.59
N ILE A 81 4.72 -1.79 7.58
CA ILE A 81 4.26 -2.53 6.39
C ILE A 81 2.96 -1.88 5.91
N ILE A 82 2.95 -1.41 4.67
CA ILE A 82 1.78 -0.82 4.02
C ILE A 82 1.22 -1.84 3.03
N ASP A 83 0.02 -2.32 3.32
CA ASP A 83 -0.70 -3.28 2.48
C ASP A 83 -1.51 -2.57 1.40
N ASP A 84 -1.37 -3.07 0.16
CA ASP A 84 -2.24 -2.79 -0.98
C ASP A 84 -2.26 -1.33 -1.48
N PRO A 85 -2.71 -1.08 -2.73
CA PRO A 85 -2.62 0.26 -3.35
C PRO A 85 -3.60 1.31 -2.78
N GLN A 86 -4.30 1.02 -1.69
CA GLN A 86 -5.31 1.90 -1.12
C GLN A 86 -4.71 2.98 -0.21
N MET A 87 -3.57 2.70 0.43
CA MET A 87 -2.94 3.63 1.39
C MET A 87 -1.44 3.92 1.15
N PRO A 88 -0.92 3.97 -0.08
CA PRO A 88 0.51 4.18 -0.30
C PRO A 88 0.98 5.58 0.12
N ALA A 89 0.06 6.55 0.27
CA ALA A 89 0.35 7.87 0.84
C ALA A 89 0.82 7.82 2.32
N LEU A 90 0.71 6.68 3.01
CA LEU A 90 1.34 6.49 4.33
C LEU A 90 2.86 6.36 4.26
N ILE A 91 3.41 5.92 3.13
CA ILE A 91 4.85 5.74 2.94
C ILE A 91 5.60 7.07 3.10
N PRO A 92 5.26 8.16 2.36
CA PRO A 92 5.93 9.44 2.56
C PRO A 92 5.72 10.00 3.97
N ILE A 93 4.55 9.81 4.58
CA ILE A 93 4.30 10.22 5.98
C ILE A 93 5.26 9.49 6.93
N ALA A 94 5.38 8.17 6.79
CA ALA A 94 6.24 7.35 7.64
C ALA A 94 7.72 7.74 7.51
N LYS A 95 8.19 8.00 6.28
CA LYS A 95 9.54 8.47 5.97
C LYS A 95 9.80 9.91 6.41
N GLN A 96 8.80 10.79 6.40
CA GLN A 96 8.94 12.15 6.92
C GLN A 96 9.17 12.16 8.44
N ILE A 97 8.45 11.31 9.18
CA ILE A 97 8.57 11.24 10.64
C ILE A 97 9.86 10.54 11.07
N ALA A 98 10.25 9.46 10.37
CA ALA A 98 11.46 8.70 10.65
C ALA A 98 12.11 8.28 9.32
N PRO A 99 13.02 9.08 8.74
CA PRO A 99 13.61 8.82 7.43
C PRO A 99 14.31 7.46 7.31
N ASP A 100 14.98 7.03 8.38
CA ASP A 100 15.74 5.78 8.43
C ASP A 100 14.87 4.56 8.78
N ARG A 101 13.58 4.75 9.10
CA ARG A 101 12.68 3.64 9.42
C ARG A 101 12.45 2.78 8.17
N PRO A 102 12.63 1.44 8.25
CA PRO A 102 12.23 0.55 7.18
C PRO A 102 10.72 0.61 6.90
N VAL A 103 10.37 0.83 5.63
CA VAL A 103 9.01 0.80 5.12
C VAL A 103 8.91 -0.23 4.01
N ILE A 104 8.01 -1.19 4.19
CA ILE A 104 7.72 -2.25 3.23
C ILE A 104 6.37 -1.96 2.61
N PHE A 105 6.30 -1.91 1.28
CA PHE A 105 5.02 -1.95 0.57
C PHE A 105 4.73 -3.41 0.17
N ARG A 106 3.53 -3.91 0.49
CA ARG A 106 3.12 -5.27 0.16
C ARG A 106 1.86 -5.26 -0.68
N SER A 107 1.96 -5.75 -1.91
CA SER A 107 0.84 -5.90 -2.84
C SER A 107 0.31 -7.34 -2.82
N HIS A 108 -0.95 -7.50 -2.43
CA HIS A 108 -1.68 -8.79 -2.48
C HIS A 108 -2.49 -8.97 -3.75
N ILE A 109 -2.56 -7.92 -4.58
CA ILE A 109 -3.45 -7.91 -5.72
C ILE A 109 -2.72 -8.41 -6.96
N GLN A 110 -3.48 -8.98 -7.89
CA GLN A 110 -2.98 -9.25 -9.23
C GLN A 110 -2.83 -7.93 -9.98
N LEU A 111 -1.59 -7.49 -10.19
CA LEU A 111 -1.33 -6.39 -11.12
C LEU A 111 -1.18 -6.92 -12.54
N ARG A 112 -1.80 -6.27 -13.51
CA ARG A 112 -1.54 -6.51 -14.94
C ARG A 112 -0.29 -5.76 -15.39
N SER A 113 0.88 -6.28 -15.03
CA SER A 113 2.18 -5.69 -15.37
C SER A 113 2.33 -5.42 -16.86
N ASP A 114 1.80 -6.32 -17.71
CA ASP A 114 1.77 -6.17 -19.16
C ASP A 114 1.00 -4.92 -19.64
N LEU A 115 -0.07 -4.54 -18.94
CA LEU A 115 -0.83 -3.33 -19.22
C LEU A 115 -0.20 -2.09 -18.58
N ILE A 116 0.30 -2.22 -17.34
CA ILE A 116 1.01 -1.15 -16.63
C ILE A 116 2.24 -0.67 -17.42
N ASP A 117 2.98 -1.61 -18.02
CA ASP A 117 4.18 -1.31 -18.80
C ASP A 117 3.88 -0.77 -20.20
N LYS A 118 2.60 -0.66 -20.60
CA LYS A 118 2.17 -0.12 -21.89
C LYS A 118 1.69 1.33 -21.71
N PRO A 119 2.42 2.34 -22.20
CA PRO A 119 1.99 3.73 -22.10
C PRO A 119 0.59 3.98 -22.69
N GLY A 120 -0.16 4.87 -22.06
CA GLY A 120 -1.52 5.26 -22.49
C GLY A 120 -2.64 4.34 -22.00
N THR A 121 -2.33 3.21 -21.36
CA THR A 121 -3.36 2.39 -20.72
C THR A 121 -3.84 3.03 -19.41
N PRO A 122 -5.08 2.73 -18.97
CA PRO A 122 -5.54 3.14 -17.64
C PRO A 122 -4.64 2.63 -16.51
N GLN A 123 -4.08 1.44 -16.69
CA GLN A 123 -3.20 0.81 -15.72
C GLN A 123 -1.88 1.55 -15.58
N ALA A 124 -1.28 1.98 -16.69
CA ALA A 124 -0.04 2.75 -16.67
C ALA A 124 -0.22 4.09 -15.94
N GLU A 125 -1.35 4.77 -16.18
CA GLU A 125 -1.68 6.03 -15.49
C GLU A 125 -1.91 5.81 -13.99
N ALA A 126 -2.79 4.87 -13.64
CA ALA A 126 -3.11 4.57 -12.25
C ALA A 126 -1.87 4.12 -11.46
N TRP A 127 -1.07 3.22 -12.04
CA TRP A 127 0.19 2.79 -11.45
C TRP A 127 1.18 3.95 -11.33
N GLY A 128 1.31 4.79 -12.36
CA GLY A 128 2.19 5.96 -12.33
C GLY A 128 1.89 6.87 -11.14
N ARG A 129 0.61 7.16 -10.88
CA ARG A 129 0.18 7.96 -9.72
C ARG A 129 0.54 7.30 -8.39
N LEU A 130 0.32 5.99 -8.25
CA LEU A 130 0.67 5.25 -7.04
C LEU A 130 2.19 5.17 -6.84
N TRP A 131 2.93 4.94 -7.92
CA TRP A 131 4.38 4.73 -7.91
C TRP A 131 5.14 5.93 -7.35
N GLU A 132 4.63 7.15 -7.54
CA GLU A 132 5.20 8.36 -6.95
C GLU A 132 5.34 8.27 -5.42
N THR A 133 4.47 7.51 -4.76
CA THR A 133 4.56 7.26 -3.32
C THR A 133 5.20 5.91 -3.00
N ILE A 134 4.87 4.84 -3.74
CA ILE A 134 5.38 3.49 -3.49
C ILE A 134 6.90 3.40 -3.67
N LYS A 135 7.49 4.16 -4.61
CA LYS A 135 8.94 4.15 -4.87
C LYS A 135 9.81 4.51 -3.66
N LEU A 136 9.22 5.19 -2.67
CA LEU A 136 9.85 5.59 -1.41
C LEU A 136 9.95 4.44 -0.39
N ALA A 137 9.25 3.33 -0.61
CA ALA A 137 9.43 2.13 0.20
C ALA A 137 10.81 1.51 -0.05
N ASP A 138 11.34 0.87 0.99
CA ASP A 138 12.63 0.19 0.93
C ASP A 138 12.49 -1.17 0.24
N ILE A 139 11.38 -1.87 0.49
CA ILE A 139 11.07 -3.19 -0.08
C ILE A 139 9.66 -3.18 -0.68
N TYR A 140 9.52 -3.86 -1.82
CA TYR A 140 8.27 -4.15 -2.50
C TYR A 140 8.01 -5.65 -2.46
N ILE A 141 6.97 -6.09 -1.73
CA ILE A 141 6.56 -7.49 -1.65
C ILE A 141 5.37 -7.74 -2.59
N SER A 142 5.45 -8.81 -3.38
CA SER A 142 4.34 -9.30 -4.22
C SER A 142 4.09 -10.78 -3.98
N HIS A 143 2.94 -11.29 -4.44
CA HIS A 143 2.80 -12.73 -4.65
C HIS A 143 3.90 -13.26 -5.58
N PRO A 144 4.30 -14.54 -5.46
CA PRO A 144 5.39 -15.15 -6.23
C PRO A 144 5.03 -15.40 -7.71
N VAL A 145 4.51 -14.38 -8.38
CA VAL A 145 4.09 -14.38 -9.78
C VAL A 145 4.74 -13.18 -10.45
N LYS A 146 5.75 -13.42 -11.29
CA LYS A 146 6.57 -12.36 -11.91
C LYS A 146 5.73 -11.34 -12.69
N SER A 147 4.65 -11.79 -13.34
CA SER A 147 3.76 -10.91 -14.10
C SER A 147 2.91 -9.97 -13.24
N PHE A 148 3.00 -10.05 -11.90
CA PHE A 148 2.37 -9.10 -10.98
C PHE A 148 3.32 -7.96 -10.57
N VAL A 149 4.56 -7.95 -11.08
CA VAL A 149 5.54 -6.92 -10.76
C VAL A 149 5.76 -6.05 -12.00
N PRO A 150 5.37 -4.77 -11.99
CA PRO A 150 5.69 -3.79 -13.04
C PRO A 150 7.19 -3.61 -13.25
N LYS A 151 7.64 -3.33 -14.47
CA LYS A 151 9.08 -3.11 -14.76
C LYS A 151 9.68 -1.89 -14.08
N THR A 152 8.83 -0.95 -13.67
CA THR A 152 9.23 0.25 -12.92
C THR A 152 9.71 -0.07 -11.51
N VAL A 153 9.36 -1.24 -10.95
CA VAL A 153 9.85 -1.67 -9.63
C VAL A 153 11.29 -2.21 -9.76
N PRO A 154 12.28 -1.61 -9.07
CA PRO A 154 13.66 -2.09 -9.11
C PRO A 154 13.77 -3.50 -8.55
N ARG A 155 14.46 -4.41 -9.27
CA ARG A 155 14.49 -5.84 -8.94
C ARG A 155 15.10 -6.12 -7.57
N GLU A 156 16.08 -5.32 -7.17
CA GLU A 156 16.75 -5.39 -5.88
C GLU A 156 15.84 -5.05 -4.70
N LYS A 157 14.72 -4.34 -4.95
CA LYS A 157 13.69 -4.06 -3.94
C LYS A 157 12.61 -5.13 -3.86
N VAL A 158 12.56 -6.09 -4.80
CA VAL A 158 11.45 -7.04 -4.90
C VAL A 158 11.65 -8.24 -3.97
N GLY A 159 10.68 -8.46 -3.09
CA GLY A 159 10.49 -9.70 -2.35
C GLY A 159 9.23 -10.44 -2.82
N TYR A 160 9.19 -11.76 -2.61
CA TYR A 160 8.02 -12.58 -2.91
C TYR A 160 7.48 -13.27 -1.66
N MET A 161 6.17 -13.19 -1.45
CA MET A 161 5.49 -13.84 -0.33
C MET A 161 4.16 -14.46 -0.81
N PRO A 162 4.01 -15.80 -0.75
CA PRO A 162 2.75 -16.45 -1.10
C PRO A 162 1.68 -16.17 -0.04
N ALA A 163 0.40 -16.30 -0.43
CA ALA A 163 -0.66 -16.40 0.56
C ALA A 163 -0.47 -17.70 1.37
N SER A 164 -0.70 -17.61 2.67
CA SER A 164 -0.72 -18.75 3.58
C SER A 164 -2.10 -18.89 4.20
N THR A 165 -2.52 -20.13 4.42
CA THR A 165 -3.74 -20.46 5.15
C THR A 165 -3.34 -20.97 6.53
N ASP A 166 -4.01 -20.46 7.56
CA ASP A 166 -3.92 -21.03 8.91
C ASP A 166 -4.85 -22.25 8.97
N TRP A 167 -4.30 -23.42 9.32
CA TRP A 167 -4.99 -24.71 9.32
C TRP A 167 -5.29 -25.19 10.73
#